data_AF-A0A3C1L915-F1
#
_entry.id   AF-A0A3C1L915-F1
#
_cell.length_a   1.000
_cell.length_b   1.000
_cell.length_c   1.000
_cell.angle_alpha   90.00
_cell.angle_beta   90.00
_cell.angle_gamma   90.00
#
_symmetry.space_group_name_H-M   'P 1'
#
loop_
_entity.id
_entity.type
_entity.pdbx_description
1 polymer ?
#
loop_
_entity_poly.entity_id
_entity_poly.type
_entity_poly.pdbx_seq_one_letter_code
_entity_poly.pdbx_strand_id
1 'polypeptide(L)' 'MRDEFLEPATVDDHEEVDEVGLRPRRLSEFVGQRELKEHLSIVLEAAKMRGQPAD' A
#
# COMPACT_ATOMS: atom_id res chain seq x y z
N MET A 1 -23.57 -0.63 -6.10
CA MET A 1 -22.28 -0.76 -5.37
C MET A 1 -22.66 -1.12 -3.95
N ARG A 2 -22.08 -2.16 -3.33
CA ARG A 2 -22.41 -2.51 -1.94
C ARG A 2 -21.54 -1.65 -1.02
N ASP A 3 -22.16 -0.73 -0.30
CA ASP A 3 -21.47 0.20 0.62
C ASP A 3 -20.89 -0.51 1.85
N GLU A 4 -21.30 -1.74 2.13
CA GLU A 4 -20.78 -2.61 3.20
C GLU A 4 -19.26 -2.83 3.14
N PHE A 5 -18.63 -2.71 1.97
CA PHE A 5 -17.18 -2.83 1.81
C PHE A 5 -16.40 -1.52 1.98
N LEU A 6 -17.09 -0.38 2.17
CA LEU A 6 -16.45 0.93 2.37
C LEU A 6 -16.32 1.33 3.85
N GLU A 7 -16.90 0.55 4.77
CA GLU A 7 -16.79 0.84 6.20
C GLU A 7 -15.42 0.39 6.73
N PRO A 8 -14.66 1.27 7.41
CA PRO A 8 -13.42 0.86 8.06
C PRO A 8 -13.75 -0.08 9.22
N ALA A 9 -13.54 -1.37 9.03
CA ALA A 9 -13.61 -2.35 10.11
C ALA A 9 -12.49 -2.08 11.13
N THR A 10 -12.79 -2.20 12.42
CA THR A 10 -11.77 -2.21 13.47
C THR A 10 -11.02 -3.53 13.40
N VAL A 11 -9.80 -3.48 12.85
CA VAL A 11 -8.94 -4.66 12.68
C VAL A 11 -8.53 -5.21 14.05
N ASP A 12 -8.80 -6.48 14.31
CA ASP A 12 -8.29 -7.21 15.48
C ASP A 12 -6.85 -7.69 15.23
N ASP A 13 -6.02 -7.82 16.27
CA ASP A 13 -4.62 -8.23 16.15
C ASP A 13 -4.47 -9.61 15.48
N HIS A 14 -5.49 -10.47 15.59
CA HIS A 14 -5.55 -11.76 14.90
C HIS A 14 -5.78 -11.64 13.38
N GLU A 15 -6.56 -10.65 12.95
CA GLU A 15 -6.91 -10.42 11.53
C GLU A 15 -5.71 -9.85 10.76
N GLU A 16 -4.85 -9.04 11.41
CA GLU A 16 -3.60 -8.55 10.81
C GLU A 16 -2.62 -9.68 10.44
N VAL A 17 -2.61 -10.80 11.19
CA VAL A 17 -1.70 -11.93 10.96
C VAL A 17 -2.13 -12.75 9.74
N ASP A 18 -3.43 -12.92 9.53
CA ASP A 18 -3.99 -13.65 8.39
C ASP A 18 -3.84 -12.88 7.06
N GLU A 19 -3.78 -11.54 7.12
CA GLU A 19 -3.66 -10.68 5.95
C GLU A 19 -2.21 -10.44 5.47
N VAL A 20 -1.21 -11.02 6.13
CA VAL A 20 0.23 -10.87 5.80
C VAL A 20 0.54 -11.23 4.34
N GLY A 21 -0.28 -12.06 3.68
CA GLY A 21 -0.18 -12.37 2.24
C GLY A 21 -1.03 -11.50 1.30
N LEU A 22 -2.07 -10.82 1.83
CA LEU A 22 -3.05 -10.07 1.04
C LEU A 22 -2.76 -8.57 1.00
N ARG A 23 -2.16 -8.01 2.06
CA ARG A 23 -1.85 -6.59 2.19
C ARG A 23 -0.34 -6.35 2.28
N PRO A 24 0.32 -6.08 1.15
CA PRO A 24 1.75 -5.76 1.12
C PRO A 24 2.07 -4.57 2.03
N ARG A 25 3.07 -4.70 2.91
CA ARG A 25 3.56 -3.61 3.77
C ARG A 25 4.60 -2.76 3.05
N ARG A 26 5.25 -3.32 2.04
CA ARG A 26 6.25 -2.66 1.18
C ARG A 26 5.86 -2.73 -0.28
N LEU A 27 6.22 -1.70 -1.04
CA LEU A 27 5.99 -1.69 -2.48
C LEU A 27 6.67 -2.87 -3.19
N SER A 28 7.80 -3.35 -2.67
CA SER A 28 8.51 -4.52 -3.21
C SER A 28 7.73 -5.84 -3.08
N GLU A 29 6.85 -5.94 -2.08
CA GLU A 29 6.02 -7.13 -1.81
C GLU A 29 4.80 -7.18 -2.74
N PHE A 30 4.46 -6.06 -3.39
CA PHE A 30 3.33 -6.01 -4.30
C PHE A 30 3.59 -6.86 -5.56
N VAL A 31 2.71 -7.81 -5.84
CA VAL A 31 2.88 -8.77 -6.94
C VAL A 31 2.35 -8.18 -8.26
N GLY A 32 3.13 -8.31 -9.34
CA GLY A 32 2.78 -7.77 -10.65
C GLY A 32 3.14 -6.29 -10.82
N GLN A 33 2.61 -5.67 -11.88
CA GLN A 33 2.69 -4.22 -12.17
C GLN A 33 4.13 -3.64 -12.09
N ARG A 34 5.11 -4.32 -12.69
CA ARG A 34 6.54 -3.98 -12.59
C ARG A 34 6.83 -2.50 -12.91
N GLU A 35 6.32 -2.00 -14.03
CA GLU A 35 6.56 -0.63 -14.49
C GLU A 35 5.96 0.41 -13.54
N LEU A 36 4.74 0.18 -13.04
CA LEU A 36 4.11 1.06 -12.06
C LEU A 36 4.92 1.11 -10.76
N LYS A 37 5.39 -0.03 -10.25
CA LYS A 37 6.20 -0.09 -9.04
C LYS A 37 7.50 0.69 -9.18
N GLU A 38 8.15 0.59 -10.34
CA GLU A 38 9.37 1.32 -10.64
C GLU A 38 9.11 2.84 -10.66
N HIS A 39 8.07 3.28 -11.37
CA HIS A 39 7.70 4.69 -11.42
C HIS A 39 7.34 5.24 -10.03
N LEU A 40 6.53 4.51 -9.26
CA LEU A 40 6.14 4.90 -7.91
C LEU A 40 7.35 4.97 -6.97
N SER A 41 8.30 4.05 -7.09
CA SER A 41 9.56 4.11 -6.33
C SER A 41 10.30 5.42 -6.58
N ILE A 42 10.42 5.84 -7.84
CA ILE A 42 11.10 7.09 -8.24
C ILE A 42 10.37 8.30 -7.65
N VAL A 43 9.04 8.35 -7.77
CA VAL A 43 8.24 9.47 -7.27
C VAL A 43 8.37 9.61 -5.75
N LEU A 44 8.22 8.49 -5.03
CA LEU A 44 8.33 8.47 -3.57
C LEU A 44 9.74 8.83 -3.08
N GLU A 45 10.77 8.35 -3.77
CA GLU A 45 12.16 8.70 -3.45
C GLU A 45 12.41 10.20 -3.68
N ALA A 46 11.96 10.75 -4.80
CA ALA A 46 12.13 12.17 -5.11
C ALA A 46 11.36 13.06 -4.11
N ALA A 47 10.16 12.67 -3.71
CA ALA A 47 9.38 13.34 -2.67
C ALA A 47 10.12 13.33 -1.32
N LYS A 48 10.66 12.17 -0.92
CA LYS A 48 11.48 12.01 0.28
C LYS A 48 12.72 12.90 0.24
N MET A 49 13.42 12.98 -0.89
CA MET A 49 14.60 13.85 -1.05
C MET A 49 14.25 15.34 -0.92
N ARG A 50 13.06 15.75 -1.39
CA ARG A 50 12.58 17.13 -1.26
C ARG A 50 11.98 17.43 0.12
N GLY A 51 11.74 16.42 0.96
CA GLY A 51 11.07 16.58 2.25
C GLY A 51 9.60 17.02 2.13
N GLN A 52 8.96 16.71 1.01
CA GLN A 52 7.58 17.09 0.71
C GLN A 52 6.76 15.86 0.30
N PRO A 53 5.43 15.89 0.43
CA PRO A 53 4.59 14.77 -0.01
C PRO A 53 4.70 14.50 -1.51
N ALA A 54 4.48 13.24 -1.88
CA ALA A 54 4.19 12.83 -3.26
C ALA A 54 2.69 13.03 -3.49
N ASP A 55 2.28 14.28 -3.64
CA ASP A 55 0.93 14.67 -4.04
C ASP A 55 0.83 14.70 -5.57
#